data_AF-A0A958S8K0-F1
#
_entry.id   AF-A0A958S8K0-F1
#
_cell.length_a   1.000
_cell.length_b   1.000
_cell.length_c   1.000
_cell.angle_alpha   90.00
_cell.angle_beta   90.00
_cell.angle_gamma   90.00
#
_symmetry.space_group_name_H-M   'P 1'
#
loop_
_entity.id
_entity.type
_entity.pdbx_description
1 polymer ?
#
loop_
_entity_poly.entity_id
_entity_poly.type
_entity_poly.pdbx_seq_one_letter_code
_entity_poly.pdbx_strand_id
1 'polypeptide(L)'
;ALRSGIIYDFDLPRMEAKSSNITHELSLVDIRHKCRSLEGLKHYLTENELQSELWGGKNYSFKDYLRLNSDGFLRVQIGQKIFSGAIEYEQSEKGKTRYESLLSEYYLSPDISFVFYIVSERRILESIFRHDNDIRGNRKSIIFGATLDHFLSGRDLVSLENSLSRKIELPLRDHQ
;
A
#
# COMPACT_ATOMS: atom_id res chain seq x y z
N ALA A 1 4.61 -49.85 -21.50
CA ALA A 1 5.66 -48.81 -21.61
C ALA A 1 5.02 -47.45 -21.35
N LEU A 2 4.99 -47.01 -20.08
CA LEU A 2 4.48 -45.70 -19.70
C LEU A 2 5.67 -44.73 -19.70
N ARG A 3 5.65 -43.73 -20.58
CA ARG A 3 6.68 -42.70 -20.67
C ARG A 3 6.50 -41.71 -19.52
N SER A 4 7.55 -41.60 -18.72
CA SER A 4 7.79 -40.56 -17.72
C SER A 4 7.63 -39.16 -18.31
N GLY A 5 6.67 -38.39 -17.80
CA GLY A 5 6.58 -36.95 -18.03
C GLY A 5 7.50 -36.22 -17.06
N ILE A 6 8.48 -35.51 -17.61
CA ILE A 6 9.45 -34.68 -16.89
C ILE A 6 8.70 -33.51 -16.27
N ILE A 7 8.73 -33.38 -14.93
CA ILE A 7 8.33 -32.16 -14.23
C ILE A 7 9.52 -31.23 -14.31
N TYR A 8 9.36 -30.10 -15.00
CA TYR A 8 10.33 -29.01 -14.94
C TYR A 8 10.15 -28.31 -13.59
N ASP A 9 11.06 -28.59 -12.67
CA ASP A 9 11.19 -27.85 -11.42
C ASP A 9 11.84 -26.50 -11.78
N PHE A 10 11.01 -25.49 -12.00
CA PHE A 10 11.49 -24.11 -12.07
C PHE A 10 11.76 -23.68 -10.63
N ASP A 11 12.98 -23.89 -10.16
CA ASP A 11 13.57 -23.21 -9.01
C ASP A 11 13.65 -21.71 -9.32
N LEU A 12 12.51 -21.02 -9.27
CA LEU A 12 12.49 -19.58 -9.11
C LEU A 12 12.97 -19.33 -7.67
N PRO A 13 14.10 -18.61 -7.47
CA PRO A 13 14.51 -18.26 -6.12
C PRO A 13 13.37 -17.45 -5.48
N ARG A 14 12.66 -18.08 -4.53
CA ARG A 14 11.78 -17.38 -3.62
C ARG A 14 12.67 -16.46 -2.80
N MET A 15 12.75 -15.19 -3.20
CA MET A 15 13.17 -14.13 -2.29
C MET A 15 12.05 -13.97 -1.26
N GLU A 16 12.10 -14.77 -0.20
CA GLU A 16 11.28 -14.52 0.97
C GLU A 16 11.79 -13.22 1.61
N ALA A 17 10.95 -12.19 1.62
CA ALA A 17 11.22 -10.99 2.41
C ALA A 17 11.45 -11.40 3.87
N LYS A 18 12.42 -10.74 4.52
CA LYS A 18 12.70 -10.90 5.95
C LYS A 18 11.54 -10.34 6.78
N SER A 19 10.38 -11.00 6.85
CA SER A 19 9.31 -10.60 7.75
C SER A 19 9.18 -11.59 8.90
N SER A 20 9.41 -11.10 10.11
CA SER A 20 9.41 -11.89 11.35
C SER A 20 8.03 -11.93 12.03
N ASN A 21 6.97 -11.48 11.35
CA ASN A 21 5.64 -11.33 11.95
C ASN A 21 4.52 -11.79 11.01
N ILE A 22 4.07 -13.03 11.22
CA ILE A 22 2.96 -13.68 10.50
C ILE A 22 1.69 -12.81 10.50
N THR A 23 1.44 -12.06 11.59
CA THR A 23 0.24 -11.21 11.71
C THR A 23 0.27 -10.05 10.72
N HIS A 24 1.45 -9.49 10.46
CA HIS A 24 1.64 -8.40 9.50
C HIS A 24 1.34 -8.88 8.08
N GLU A 25 1.91 -10.02 7.69
CA GLU A 25 1.68 -10.66 6.40
C GLU A 25 0.19 -11.00 6.17
N LEU A 26 -0.47 -11.61 7.15
CA LEU A 26 -1.90 -11.93 7.03
C LEU A 26 -2.75 -10.66 6.86
N SER A 27 -2.42 -9.59 7.58
CA SER A 27 -3.13 -8.31 7.42
C SER A 27 -2.92 -7.72 6.03
N LEU A 28 -1.71 -7.82 5.46
CA LEU A 28 -1.43 -7.38 4.09
C LEU A 28 -2.19 -8.19 3.04
N VAL A 29 -2.42 -9.49 3.29
CA VAL A 29 -3.29 -10.32 2.44
C VAL A 29 -4.72 -9.80 2.45
N ASP A 30 -5.28 -9.50 3.63
CA ASP A 30 -6.64 -8.96 3.75
C ASP A 30 -6.76 -7.57 3.10
N ILE A 31 -5.78 -6.70 3.32
CA ILE A 31 -5.68 -5.38 2.68
C ILE A 31 -5.65 -5.54 1.15
N ARG A 32 -4.85 -6.47 0.63
CA ARG A 32 -4.77 -6.77 -0.80
C ARG A 32 -6.12 -7.21 -1.34
N HIS A 33 -6.80 -8.14 -0.66
CA HIS A 33 -8.12 -8.60 -1.06
C HIS A 33 -9.12 -7.45 -1.12
N LYS A 34 -9.08 -6.57 -0.12
CA LYS A 34 -9.94 -5.39 -0.06
C LYS A 34 -9.63 -4.36 -1.16
N CYS A 35 -8.37 -4.06 -1.43
CA CYS A 35 -8.00 -3.18 -2.52
C CYS A 35 -8.41 -3.75 -3.88
N ARG A 36 -8.33 -5.08 -4.06
CA ARG A 36 -8.74 -5.76 -5.30
C ARG A 36 -10.22 -5.64 -5.60
N SER A 37 -11.06 -5.40 -4.61
CA SER A 37 -12.48 -5.12 -4.83
C SER A 37 -12.76 -3.65 -5.14
N LEU A 38 -11.79 -2.73 -5.12
CA LEU A 38 -12.04 -1.33 -5.47
C LEU A 38 -12.54 -1.18 -6.91
N GLU A 39 -13.61 -0.42 -7.07
CA GLU A 39 -14.05 0.06 -8.37
C GLU A 39 -12.96 0.97 -8.96
N GLY A 40 -12.61 0.74 -10.22
CA GLY A 40 -11.54 1.49 -10.89
C GLY A 40 -10.11 1.04 -10.58
N LEU A 41 -9.88 0.01 -9.74
CA LEU A 41 -8.54 -0.58 -9.62
C LEU A 41 -8.04 -1.08 -10.98
N LYS A 42 -6.87 -0.59 -11.39
CA LYS A 42 -6.17 -1.00 -12.62
C LYS A 42 -5.05 -1.98 -12.33
N HIS A 43 -4.32 -1.76 -11.25
CA HIS A 43 -3.18 -2.60 -10.89
C HIS A 43 -2.94 -2.57 -9.38
N TYR A 44 -2.52 -3.70 -8.83
CA TYR A 44 -2.06 -3.85 -7.46
C TYR A 44 -0.82 -4.74 -7.48
N LEU A 45 0.24 -4.32 -6.79
CA LEU A 45 1.44 -5.13 -6.55
C LEU A 45 1.73 -5.17 -5.05
N THR A 46 2.08 -6.35 -4.52
CA THR A 46 2.64 -6.48 -3.16
C THR A 46 4.10 -6.05 -3.14
N GLU A 47 4.67 -5.88 -1.94
CA GLU A 47 6.12 -5.67 -1.74
C GLU A 47 6.95 -6.72 -2.50
N ASN A 48 6.66 -8.01 -2.32
CA ASN A 48 7.38 -9.09 -3.00
C ASN A 48 7.27 -8.99 -4.53
N GLU A 49 6.10 -8.61 -5.04
CA GLU A 49 5.91 -8.41 -6.48
C GLU A 49 6.73 -7.21 -6.97
N LEU A 50 6.73 -6.09 -6.22
CA LEU A 50 7.57 -4.92 -6.51
C LEU A 50 9.06 -5.29 -6.56
N GLN A 51 9.56 -5.98 -5.53
CA GLN A 51 10.98 -6.34 -5.38
C GLN A 51 11.46 -7.41 -6.36
N SER A 52 10.56 -8.18 -6.96
CA SER A 52 10.92 -9.21 -7.94
C SER A 52 11.67 -8.63 -9.14
N GLU A 53 12.57 -9.39 -9.76
CA GLU A 53 13.35 -8.95 -10.93
C GLU A 53 12.48 -8.46 -12.11
N LEU A 54 11.25 -8.98 -12.21
CA LEU A 54 10.28 -8.60 -13.23
C LEU A 54 9.87 -7.13 -13.16
N TRP A 55 9.80 -6.58 -11.95
CA TRP A 55 9.33 -5.21 -11.70
C TRP A 55 10.46 -4.30 -11.18
N GLY A 56 11.30 -4.82 -10.30
CA GLY A 56 12.37 -4.12 -9.60
C GLY A 56 13.59 -3.76 -10.46
N GLY A 57 13.91 -4.56 -11.47
CA GLY A 57 15.21 -4.47 -12.15
C GLY A 57 15.34 -3.33 -13.18
N LYS A 58 14.24 -2.91 -13.81
CA LYS A 58 14.30 -2.03 -15.01
C LYS A 58 13.13 -1.07 -15.20
N ASN A 59 12.08 -1.15 -14.39
CA ASN A 59 10.89 -0.34 -14.61
C ASN A 59 10.92 0.95 -13.79
N TYR A 60 11.29 2.05 -14.44
CA TYR A 60 11.35 3.38 -13.82
C TYR A 60 10.03 3.80 -13.16
N SER A 61 8.88 3.26 -13.59
CA SER A 61 7.57 3.59 -13.01
C SER A 61 7.37 3.12 -11.56
N PHE A 62 8.25 2.25 -11.04
CA PHE A 62 8.14 1.73 -9.68
C PHE A 62 9.30 2.13 -8.76
N LYS A 63 10.23 2.98 -9.23
CA LYS A 63 11.48 3.27 -8.50
C LYS A 63 11.21 3.83 -7.10
N ASP A 64 10.22 4.70 -6.95
CA ASP A 64 9.95 5.37 -5.68
C ASP A 64 9.36 4.39 -4.67
N TYR A 65 8.44 3.51 -5.08
CA TYR A 65 7.88 2.47 -4.22
C TYR A 65 8.95 1.47 -3.75
N LEU A 66 9.87 1.10 -4.65
CA LEU A 66 11.01 0.24 -4.32
C LEU A 66 11.97 0.90 -3.34
N ARG A 67 12.35 2.15 -3.62
CA ARG A 67 13.27 2.93 -2.79
C ARG A 67 12.70 3.17 -1.39
N LEU A 68 11.39 3.34 -1.28
CA LEU A 68 10.69 3.56 -0.01
C LEU A 68 10.31 2.27 0.70
N ASN A 69 10.52 1.11 0.08
CA ASN A 69 10.10 -0.20 0.58
C ASN A 69 8.61 -0.22 0.97
N SER A 70 7.75 0.29 0.08
CA SER A 70 6.30 0.28 0.32
C SER A 70 5.76 -1.15 0.41
N ASP A 71 4.87 -1.41 1.36
CA ASP A 71 4.22 -2.73 1.53
C ASP A 71 3.37 -3.12 0.30
N GLY A 72 2.90 -2.12 -0.45
CA GLY A 72 2.23 -2.34 -1.71
C GLY A 72 2.15 -1.11 -2.60
N PHE A 73 1.79 -1.36 -3.84
CA PHE A 73 1.50 -0.38 -4.86
C PHE A 73 0.07 -0.59 -5.35
N LEU A 74 -0.65 0.51 -5.59
CA LEU A 74 -1.92 0.46 -6.30
C LEU A 74 -2.05 1.57 -7.32
N ARG A 75 -2.74 1.26 -8.41
CA ARG A 75 -3.15 2.21 -9.44
C ARG A 75 -4.66 2.17 -9.58
N VAL A 76 -5.30 3.30 -9.32
CA VAL A 76 -6.76 3.46 -9.38
C VAL A 76 -7.13 4.52 -10.41
N GLN A 77 -8.23 4.27 -11.12
CA GLN A 77 -8.86 5.25 -11.99
C GLN A 77 -10.07 5.86 -11.28
N ILE A 78 -10.09 7.19 -11.16
CA ILE A 78 -11.21 7.95 -10.61
C ILE A 78 -11.67 8.92 -11.70
N GLY A 79 -12.88 8.70 -12.22
CA GLY A 79 -13.37 9.38 -13.42
C GLY A 79 -12.45 9.09 -14.62
N GLN A 80 -11.89 10.14 -15.22
CA GLN A 80 -10.96 10.03 -16.35
C GLN A 80 -9.47 10.06 -15.94
N LYS A 81 -9.17 10.18 -14.65
CA LYS A 81 -7.80 10.32 -14.15
C LYS A 81 -7.31 9.02 -13.53
N ILE A 82 -6.02 8.76 -13.71
CA ILE A 82 -5.31 7.62 -13.12
C ILE A 82 -4.39 8.15 -12.03
N PHE A 83 -4.45 7.56 -10.86
CA PHE A 83 -3.60 7.88 -9.72
C PHE A 83 -2.81 6.63 -9.32
N SER A 84 -1.53 6.82 -9.04
CA SER A 84 -0.66 5.76 -8.53
C SER A 84 -0.31 6.10 -7.09
N GLY A 85 -0.45 5.13 -6.19
CA GLY A 85 -0.25 5.34 -4.76
C GLY A 85 0.37 4.15 -4.06
N ALA A 86 0.94 4.41 -2.89
CA ALA A 86 1.57 3.41 -2.04
C ALA A 86 0.57 2.89 -1.00
N ILE A 87 0.84 1.70 -0.48
CA ILE A 87 0.17 1.10 0.68
C ILE A 87 1.21 0.91 1.76
N GLU A 88 0.85 1.32 2.97
CA GLU A 88 1.62 1.13 4.19
C GLU A 88 0.70 0.51 5.23
N TYR A 89 1.16 -0.56 5.88
CA TYR A 89 0.50 -1.17 7.02
C TYR A 89 1.41 -1.16 8.25
N GLU A 90 0.91 -0.53 9.31
CA GLU A 90 1.63 -0.42 10.58
C GLU A 90 0.85 -1.05 11.73
N GLN A 91 1.43 -2.11 12.32
CA GLN A 91 0.85 -2.75 13.50
C GLN A 91 1.28 -2.09 14.83
N SER A 92 2.40 -1.37 14.84
CA SER A 92 2.97 -0.78 16.06
C SER A 92 3.54 0.60 15.79
N GLU A 93 3.44 1.51 16.76
CA GLU A 93 4.02 2.85 16.60
C GLU A 93 5.54 2.79 16.39
N LYS A 94 6.01 3.39 15.30
CA LYS A 94 7.44 3.60 15.04
C LYS A 94 7.92 4.87 15.75
N GLY A 95 9.22 4.94 16.01
CA GLY A 95 9.82 6.15 16.56
C GLY A 95 9.65 7.36 15.63
N LYS A 96 9.42 8.54 16.21
CA LYS A 96 9.22 9.83 15.53
C LYS A 96 10.12 10.04 14.29
N THR A 97 11.42 9.84 14.41
CA THR A 97 12.40 10.04 13.33
C THR A 97 12.12 9.16 12.10
N ARG A 98 11.57 7.95 12.30
CA ARG A 98 11.20 7.06 11.18
C ARG A 98 10.01 7.60 10.40
N TYR A 99 8.99 8.11 11.09
CA TYR A 99 7.84 8.72 10.41
C TYR A 99 8.25 10.00 9.68
N GLU A 100 9.04 10.86 10.31
CA GLU A 100 9.51 12.10 9.68
C GLU A 100 10.30 11.84 8.40
N SER A 101 11.24 10.88 8.45
CA SER A 101 12.02 10.50 7.28
C SER A 101 11.15 9.91 6.18
N LEU A 102 10.31 8.91 6.49
CA LEU A 102 9.50 8.22 5.48
C LEU A 102 8.48 9.16 4.82
N LEU A 103 7.75 9.94 5.62
CA LEU A 103 6.73 10.86 5.10
C LEU A 103 7.37 11.99 4.27
N SER A 104 8.53 12.51 4.68
CA SER A 104 9.26 13.51 3.89
C SER A 104 9.62 12.97 2.51
N GLU A 105 10.12 11.74 2.45
CA GLU A 105 10.46 11.08 1.19
C GLU A 105 9.22 10.85 0.29
N TYR A 106 8.07 10.52 0.88
CA TYR A 106 6.80 10.45 0.14
C TYR A 106 6.44 11.80 -0.52
N TYR A 107 6.57 12.91 0.21
CA TYR A 107 6.30 14.25 -0.32
C TYR A 107 7.32 14.73 -1.38
N LEU A 108 8.47 14.08 -1.49
CA LEU A 108 9.50 14.36 -2.49
C LEU A 108 9.40 13.44 -3.72
N SER A 109 8.55 12.41 -3.67
CA SER A 109 8.43 11.39 -4.72
C SER A 109 7.36 11.79 -5.75
N PRO A 110 7.73 12.26 -6.96
CA PRO A 110 6.79 12.80 -7.93
C PRO A 110 5.83 11.75 -8.51
N ASP A 111 6.20 10.48 -8.46
CA ASP A 111 5.41 9.38 -9.02
C ASP A 111 4.28 8.91 -8.07
N ILE A 112 4.29 9.39 -6.81
CA ILE A 112 3.34 8.99 -5.76
C ILE A 112 2.27 10.07 -5.59
N SER A 113 1.05 9.76 -6.05
CA SER A 113 -0.11 10.66 -5.95
C SER A 113 -0.76 10.65 -4.57
N PHE A 114 -0.72 9.52 -3.89
CA PHE A 114 -1.28 9.32 -2.55
C PHE A 114 -0.63 8.12 -1.85
N VAL A 115 -0.83 8.01 -0.54
CA VAL A 115 -0.44 6.86 0.28
C VAL A 115 -1.65 6.44 1.10
N PHE A 116 -2.03 5.16 1.03
CA PHE A 116 -2.96 4.56 1.97
C PHE A 116 -2.19 4.06 3.17
N TYR A 117 -2.42 4.68 4.33
CA TYR A 117 -1.80 4.33 5.59
C TYR A 117 -2.81 3.59 6.46
N ILE A 118 -2.71 2.27 6.48
CA ILE A 118 -3.60 1.39 7.24
C ILE A 118 -2.87 1.05 8.53
N VAL A 119 -3.57 1.11 9.67
CA VAL A 119 -2.93 0.87 10.97
C VAL A 119 -3.75 -0.06 11.83
N SER A 120 -3.12 -0.78 12.74
CA SER A 120 -3.84 -1.60 13.72
C SER A 120 -4.70 -0.77 14.68
N GLU A 121 -4.19 0.40 15.12
CA GLU A 121 -4.80 1.19 16.18
C GLU A 121 -4.88 2.68 15.84
N ARG A 122 -5.96 3.33 16.29
CA ARG A 122 -6.20 4.77 16.04
C ARG A 122 -5.05 5.68 16.51
N ARG A 123 -4.41 5.36 17.64
CA ARG A 123 -3.27 6.15 18.16
C ARG A 123 -2.10 6.24 17.17
N ILE A 124 -1.85 5.18 16.41
CA ILE A 124 -0.77 5.13 15.40
C ILE A 124 -1.14 6.09 14.26
N LEU A 125 -2.39 6.06 13.80
CA LEU A 125 -2.90 6.95 12.76
C LEU A 125 -2.83 8.42 13.19
N GLU A 126 -3.18 8.72 14.43
CA GLU A 126 -3.06 10.08 14.99
C GLU A 126 -1.60 10.54 15.03
N SER A 127 -0.67 9.64 15.36
CA SER A 127 0.76 9.92 15.30
C SER A 127 1.22 10.26 13.88
N ILE A 128 0.81 9.44 12.89
CA ILE A 128 1.10 9.68 11.47
C ILE A 128 0.50 11.01 11.00
N PHE A 129 -0.73 11.33 11.37
CA PHE A 129 -1.38 12.58 10.98
C PHE A 129 -0.72 13.82 11.56
N ARG A 130 -0.20 13.74 12.80
CA ARG A 130 0.62 14.83 13.36
C ARG A 130 1.87 15.04 12.52
N HIS A 131 2.61 13.98 12.22
CA HIS A 131 3.81 14.09 11.38
C HIS A 131 3.51 14.53 9.95
N ASP A 132 2.42 14.06 9.35
CA ASP A 132 1.94 14.51 8.04
C ASP A 132 1.70 16.02 8.04
N ASN A 133 1.03 16.53 9.08
CA ASN A 133 0.75 17.96 9.21
C ASN A 133 2.02 18.80 9.35
N ASP A 134 3.00 18.32 10.12
CA ASP A 134 4.28 19.01 10.31
C ASP A 134 5.11 19.06 9.02
N ILE A 135 5.12 17.98 8.24
CA ILE A 135 5.98 17.82 7.05
C ILE A 135 5.37 18.48 5.81
N ARG A 136 4.05 18.34 5.61
CA ARG A 136 3.39 18.83 4.38
C ARG A 136 3.41 20.35 4.28
N GLY A 137 3.49 21.06 5.41
CA GLY A 137 3.34 22.51 5.49
C GLY A 137 2.04 22.98 4.82
N ASN A 138 2.16 23.83 3.81
CA ASN A 138 1.01 24.37 3.08
C ASN A 138 0.50 23.48 1.93
N ARG A 139 1.13 22.32 1.69
CA ARG A 139 0.72 21.38 0.63
C ARG A 139 -0.55 20.63 1.03
N LYS A 140 -1.28 20.13 0.03
CA LYS A 140 -2.38 19.16 0.27
C LYS A 140 -1.77 17.88 0.84
N SER A 141 -2.49 17.24 1.77
CA SER A 141 -2.05 15.94 2.25
C SER A 141 -2.19 14.88 1.16
N ILE A 142 -1.15 14.08 0.97
CA ILE A 142 -1.17 12.88 0.13
C ILE A 142 -1.39 11.61 0.97
N ILE A 143 -1.39 11.74 2.30
CA ILE A 143 -1.55 10.63 3.24
C ILE A 143 -3.03 10.49 3.60
N PHE A 144 -3.60 9.33 3.30
CA PHE A 144 -4.96 8.97 3.69
C PHE A 144 -4.91 7.68 4.48
N GLY A 145 -5.51 7.64 5.66
CA GLY A 145 -5.44 6.48 6.51
C GLY A 145 -6.75 6.11 7.19
N ALA A 146 -6.74 4.89 7.71
CA ALA A 146 -7.83 4.24 8.42
C ALA A 146 -7.24 3.18 9.38
N THR A 147 -7.99 2.78 10.39
CA THR A 147 -7.66 1.54 11.10
C THR A 147 -7.97 0.33 10.22
N LEU A 148 -7.28 -0.79 10.43
CA LEU A 148 -7.48 -2.02 9.68
C LEU A 148 -8.94 -2.47 9.74
N ASP A 149 -9.52 -2.48 10.95
CA ASP A 149 -10.94 -2.84 11.14
C ASP A 149 -11.88 -1.91 10.35
N HIS A 150 -11.62 -0.60 10.36
CA HIS A 150 -12.44 0.34 9.59
C HIS A 150 -12.28 0.11 8.08
N PHE A 151 -11.04 -0.07 7.63
CA PHE A 151 -10.71 -0.31 6.23
C PHE A 151 -11.38 -1.59 5.69
N LEU A 152 -11.39 -2.68 6.47
CA LEU A 152 -11.94 -3.96 6.06
C LEU A 152 -13.47 -4.03 6.20
N SER A 153 -14.07 -3.33 7.16
CA SER A 153 -15.51 -3.42 7.47
C SER A 153 -16.46 -2.79 6.44
N GLY A 154 -16.00 -1.85 5.62
CA GLY A 154 -16.85 -1.16 4.64
C GLY A 154 -17.38 -2.10 3.56
N ARG A 155 -18.69 -2.26 3.41
CA ARG A 155 -19.25 -3.24 2.46
C ARG A 155 -19.31 -2.73 1.02
N ASP A 156 -19.71 -1.47 0.87
CA ASP A 156 -19.97 -0.87 -0.45
C ASP A 156 -18.87 0.11 -0.85
N LEU A 157 -18.10 0.61 0.11
CA LEU A 157 -17.00 1.54 -0.11
C LEU A 157 -15.90 1.36 0.94
N VAL A 158 -14.71 1.84 0.59
CA VAL A 158 -13.60 2.09 1.52
C VAL A 158 -13.53 3.58 1.79
N SER A 159 -13.54 3.96 3.06
CA SER A 159 -13.36 5.35 3.51
C SER A 159 -12.00 5.50 4.18
N LEU A 160 -11.22 6.49 3.74
CA LEU A 160 -9.98 6.91 4.40
C LEU A 160 -10.02 8.42 4.65
N GLU A 161 -9.36 8.88 5.71
CA GLU A 161 -9.26 10.29 6.05
C GLU A 161 -7.80 10.77 6.07
N ASN A 162 -7.58 12.08 6.04
CA ASN A 162 -6.24 12.64 6.21
C ASN A 162 -6.13 13.55 7.44
N SER A 163 -4.94 14.11 7.67
CA SER A 163 -4.65 15.04 8.77
C SER A 163 -5.52 16.31 8.78
N LEU A 164 -6.24 16.61 7.69
CA LEU A 164 -7.17 17.73 7.56
C LEU A 164 -8.64 17.31 7.72
N SER A 165 -8.89 16.09 8.19
CA SER A 165 -10.22 15.47 8.31
C SER A 165 -10.98 15.41 6.97
N ARG A 166 -10.27 15.49 5.84
CA ARG A 166 -10.87 15.27 4.53
C ARG A 166 -10.91 13.79 4.26
N LYS A 167 -12.02 13.32 3.70
CA LYS A 167 -12.25 11.92 3.39
C LYS A 167 -12.12 11.66 1.89
N ILE A 168 -11.64 10.47 1.56
CA ILE A 168 -11.83 9.85 0.26
C ILE A 168 -12.68 8.61 0.46
N GLU A 169 -13.65 8.43 -0.43
CA GLU A 169 -14.53 7.29 -0.46
C GLU A 169 -14.37 6.61 -1.81
N LEU A 170 -13.99 5.35 -1.78
CA LEU A 170 -13.70 4.55 -2.96
C LEU A 170 -14.71 3.42 -3.01
N PRO A 171 -15.63 3.42 -3.99
CA PRO A 171 -16.62 2.37 -4.11
C PRO A 171 -15.95 1.02 -4.36
N LEU A 172 -16.58 -0.03 -3.85
CA LEU A 172 -16.22 -1.41 -4.15
C LEU A 172 -17.08 -1.91 -5.31
N ARG A 173 -16.53 -2.83 -6.10
CA ARG A 173 -17.28 -3.53 -7.13
C ARG A 173 -18.34 -4.38 -6.45
N ASP A 174 -19.57 -4.29 -6.91
CA ASP A 174 -20.61 -5.24 -6.53
C ASP A 174 -20.13 -6.65 -6.88
N HIS A 175 -20.08 -7.53 -5.87
CA HIS A 175 -19.99 -8.96 -6.11
C HIS A 175 -21.36 -9.41 -6.65
N GLN A 176 -21.55 -9.32 -7.96
CA GLN A 176 -22.60 -10.06 -8.66
C GLN A 176 -22.28 -11.55 -8.69
#